data_AF-B7JP21-F1
#
_entry.id   AF-B7JP21-F1
#
_cell.length_a   1.000
_cell.length_b   1.000
_cell.length_c   1.000
_cell.angle_alpha   90.00
_cell.angle_beta   90.00
_cell.angle_gamma   90.00
#
_symmetry.space_group_name_H-M   'P 1'
#
loop_
_entity.id
_entity.type
_entity.pdbx_description
1 polymer ?
#
loop_
_entity_poly.entity_id
_entity_poly.type
_entity_poly.pdbx_seq_one_letter_code
_entity_poly.pdbx_strand_id
1 'polypeptide(L)'
;MGTSIYCNSSIGTLLQGARECCEDETLTTKKGLAAHLGITYERLKNIEAGISQVPFELAMDWCDATKAPLNKQAIKHIYGVGLPPTDPRLTEDVNLQLMNYVKQAEDGIKAAKEIMKLQVTTRSWQMNDSKKKEYAQHATEVYDMIQATQCVVQALEGEHPGLLEEVKGNWLRKAISDNVVVHSVDKLLKLSKVM
;
A
#
# COMPACT_ATOMS: atom_id res chain seq x y z
N MET A 1 -13.24 9.49 13.33
CA MET A 1 -11.78 9.79 13.28
C MET A 1 -11.08 8.47 13.05
N GLY A 2 -10.46 8.29 11.89
CA GLY A 2 -9.65 7.10 11.64
C GLY A 2 -8.44 7.09 12.56
N THR A 3 -8.18 5.98 13.22
CA THR A 3 -6.97 5.75 14.01
C THR A 3 -5.77 5.67 13.05
N SER A 4 -5.18 6.83 12.74
CA SER A 4 -3.94 6.89 11.96
C SER A 4 -2.76 6.65 12.90
N ILE A 5 -2.09 5.50 12.74
CA ILE A 5 -0.90 5.14 13.52
C ILE A 5 0.27 6.07 13.19
N TYR A 6 0.28 6.60 11.97
CA TYR A 6 1.30 7.52 11.46
C TYR A 6 0.68 8.89 11.16
N CYS A 7 1.44 9.97 11.34
CA CYS A 7 0.98 11.33 11.06
C CYS A 7 1.94 12.07 10.12
N ASN A 8 1.45 13.13 9.47
CA ASN A 8 2.24 13.93 8.53
C ASN A 8 3.56 14.46 9.14
N SER A 9 3.56 14.77 10.43
CA SER A 9 4.77 15.23 11.15
C SER A 9 5.85 14.15 11.26
N SER A 10 5.51 12.87 11.12
CA SER A 10 6.46 11.75 11.18
C SER A 10 7.20 11.51 9.86
N ILE A 11 6.77 12.13 8.75
CA ILE A 11 7.38 11.88 7.43
C ILE A 11 8.88 12.23 7.43
N GLY A 12 9.27 13.37 8.01
CA GLY A 12 10.67 13.79 8.09
C GLY A 12 11.54 12.75 8.81
N THR A 13 11.05 12.22 9.95
CA THR A 13 11.73 11.18 10.72
C THR A 13 11.80 9.85 9.96
N LEU A 14 10.73 9.47 9.26
CA LEU A 14 10.71 8.26 8.43
C LEU A 14 11.73 8.35 7.29
N LEU A 15 11.79 9.48 6.60
CA LEU A 15 12.75 9.70 5.50
C LEU A 15 14.20 9.78 6.01
N GLN A 16 14.40 10.41 7.16
CA GLN A 16 15.70 10.43 7.84
C GLN A 16 16.16 9.01 8.20
N GLY A 17 15.29 8.21 8.83
CA GLY A 17 15.62 6.83 9.17
C GLY A 17 15.90 5.97 7.94
N ALA A 18 15.15 6.17 6.85
CA ALA A 18 15.41 5.50 5.58
C ALA A 18 16.81 5.82 5.02
N ARG A 19 17.24 7.08 5.13
CA ARG A 19 18.58 7.51 4.73
C ARG A 19 19.66 6.89 5.63
N GLU A 20 19.49 6.95 6.94
CA GLU A 20 20.51 6.54 7.92
C GLU A 20 20.71 5.03 7.97
N CYS A 21 19.68 4.25 7.64
CA CYS A 21 19.76 2.79 7.54
C CYS A 21 20.10 2.29 6.12
N CYS A 22 20.39 3.19 5.17
CA CYS A 22 20.76 2.79 3.82
C CYS A 22 22.16 2.15 3.81
N GLU A 23 22.32 1.08 3.03
CA GLU A 23 23.62 0.39 2.87
C GLU A 23 24.61 1.20 2.01
N ASP A 24 24.12 2.05 1.12
CA ASP A 24 24.96 2.88 0.26
C ASP A 24 25.47 4.12 1.01
N GLU A 25 26.77 4.12 1.35
CA GLU A 25 27.43 5.21 2.07
C GLU A 25 27.21 6.58 1.41
N THR A 26 27.11 6.64 0.07
CA THR A 26 26.90 7.91 -0.64
C THR A 26 25.52 8.47 -0.34
N LEU A 27 24.50 7.60 -0.32
CA LEU A 27 23.10 7.95 -0.06
C LEU A 27 22.84 8.15 1.43
N THR A 28 23.64 7.57 2.34
CA THR A 28 23.53 7.90 3.77
C THR A 28 23.83 9.37 4.04
N THR A 29 24.63 10.03 3.20
CA THR A 29 24.91 11.46 3.35
C THR A 29 23.79 12.33 2.80
N LYS A 30 23.43 13.38 3.53
CA LYS A 30 22.45 14.38 3.06
C LYS A 30 22.85 15.02 1.73
N LYS A 31 24.15 15.21 1.48
CA LYS A 31 24.65 15.79 0.22
C LYS A 31 24.50 14.81 -0.95
N GLY A 32 24.88 13.55 -0.75
CA GLY A 32 24.78 12.52 -1.79
C GLY A 32 23.34 12.22 -2.15
N LEU A 33 22.47 12.05 -1.16
CA LEU A 33 21.05 11.82 -1.41
C LEU A 33 20.36 13.02 -2.06
N ALA A 34 20.67 14.25 -1.64
CA ALA A 34 20.13 15.45 -2.29
C ALA A 34 20.51 15.51 -3.77
N ALA A 35 21.76 15.19 -4.10
CA ALA A 35 22.23 15.12 -5.48
C ALA A 35 21.51 14.03 -6.28
N HIS A 36 21.33 12.83 -5.69
CA HIS A 36 20.61 11.72 -6.33
C HIS A 36 19.14 12.07 -6.61
N LEU A 37 18.46 12.74 -5.67
CA LEU A 37 17.05 13.13 -5.80
C LEU A 37 16.86 14.43 -6.61
N GLY A 38 17.92 15.06 -7.09
CA GLY A 38 17.84 16.32 -7.84
C GLY A 38 17.30 17.50 -7.01
N ILE A 39 17.54 17.50 -5.69
CA ILE A 39 17.13 18.57 -4.77
C ILE A 39 18.35 19.24 -4.11
N THR A 40 18.14 20.42 -3.51
CA THR A 40 19.20 21.10 -2.77
C THR A 40 19.41 20.45 -1.39
N TYR A 41 20.63 20.57 -0.87
CA TYR A 41 20.96 20.13 0.49
C TYR A 41 20.09 20.81 1.54
N GLU A 42 19.82 22.12 1.41
CA GLU A 42 18.94 22.86 2.32
C GLU A 42 17.52 22.30 2.31
N ARG A 43 17.00 21.97 1.11
CA ARG A 43 15.66 21.39 0.98
C ARG A 43 15.58 20.03 1.67
N LEU A 44 16.57 19.17 1.47
CA LEU A 44 16.64 17.87 2.13
C LEU A 44 16.67 18.03 3.65
N LYS A 45 17.55 18.90 4.16
CA LYS A 45 17.67 19.19 5.60
C LYS A 45 16.35 19.68 6.19
N ASN A 46 15.63 20.55 5.49
CA ASN A 46 14.37 21.11 5.97
C ASN A 46 13.23 20.07 5.93
N ILE A 47 13.25 19.12 5.00
CA ILE A 47 12.29 18.00 4.96
C ILE A 47 12.48 17.10 6.19
N GLU A 48 13.71 16.68 6.48
CA GLU A 48 13.98 15.83 7.66
C GLU A 48 13.64 16.53 8.97
N ALA A 49 13.86 17.85 9.05
CA ALA A 49 13.48 18.66 10.21
C ALA A 49 11.96 18.89 10.34
N GLY A 50 11.14 18.42 9.37
CA GLY A 50 9.70 18.64 9.36
C GLY A 50 9.28 20.09 9.05
N ILE A 51 10.21 20.92 8.57
CA ILE A 51 9.98 22.33 8.24
C ILE A 51 9.38 22.47 6.84
N SER A 52 9.87 21.67 5.89
CA SER A 52 9.39 21.68 4.50
C SER A 52 8.49 20.48 4.23
N GLN A 53 7.37 20.72 3.56
CA GLN A 53 6.55 19.62 3.05
C GLN A 53 7.27 18.92 1.89
N VAL A 54 7.12 17.60 1.86
CA VAL A 54 7.63 16.74 0.80
C VAL A 54 6.46 16.34 -0.11
N PRO A 55 6.59 16.47 -1.44
CA PRO A 55 5.64 15.87 -2.37
C PRO A 55 5.65 14.34 -2.26
N PHE A 56 4.53 13.70 -2.56
CA PHE A 56 4.42 12.23 -2.46
C PHE A 56 5.45 11.53 -3.35
N GLU A 57 5.63 12.00 -4.58
CA GLU A 57 6.56 11.45 -5.57
C GLU A 57 8.00 11.50 -5.04
N LEU A 58 8.41 12.66 -4.51
CA LEU A 58 9.75 12.83 -3.93
C LEU A 58 9.98 11.89 -2.73
N ALA A 59 8.95 11.67 -1.91
CA ALA A 59 9.04 10.74 -0.79
C ALA A 59 9.13 9.27 -1.26
N MET A 60 8.47 8.92 -2.36
CA MET A 60 8.59 7.58 -2.97
C MET A 60 9.98 7.37 -3.58
N ASP A 61 10.47 8.33 -4.37
CA ASP A 61 11.80 8.28 -4.99
C ASP A 61 12.90 8.19 -3.94
N TRP A 62 12.73 8.89 -2.82
CA TRP A 62 13.62 8.79 -1.67
C TRP A 62 13.66 7.37 -1.11
N CYS A 63 12.50 6.78 -0.80
CA CYS A 63 12.46 5.41 -0.27
C CYS A 63 12.98 4.36 -1.26
N ASP A 64 12.79 4.57 -2.56
CA ASP A 64 13.30 3.69 -3.61
C ASP A 64 14.83 3.80 -3.73
N ALA A 65 15.37 5.01 -3.70
CA ALA A 65 16.81 5.25 -3.68
C ALA A 65 17.47 4.62 -2.45
N THR A 66 16.87 4.77 -1.28
CA THR A 66 17.43 4.22 -0.03
C THR A 66 17.07 2.75 0.21
N LYS A 67 16.32 2.10 -0.70
CA LYS A 67 15.80 0.73 -0.55
C LYS A 67 15.10 0.48 0.79
N ALA A 68 14.23 1.39 1.20
CA ALA A 68 13.52 1.36 2.50
C ALA A 68 12.02 1.00 2.33
N PRO A 69 11.67 -0.29 2.11
CA PRO A 69 10.30 -0.69 1.75
C PRO A 69 9.27 -0.42 2.85
N LEU A 70 9.64 -0.56 4.13
CA LEU A 70 8.73 -0.30 5.25
C LEU A 70 8.40 1.18 5.39
N ASN A 71 9.41 2.04 5.23
CA ASN A 71 9.25 3.49 5.25
C ASN A 71 8.37 3.93 4.07
N LYS A 72 8.55 3.30 2.90
CA LYS A 72 7.68 3.52 1.73
C LYS A 72 6.23 3.19 2.03
N GLN A 73 5.95 2.04 2.66
CA GLN A 73 4.58 1.65 3.06
C GLN A 73 3.98 2.62 4.09
N ALA A 74 4.75 3.00 5.12
CA ALA A 74 4.31 3.98 6.12
C ALA A 74 3.95 5.33 5.49
N ILE A 75 4.78 5.82 4.56
CA ILE A 75 4.49 7.07 3.84
C ILE A 75 3.24 6.92 2.98
N LYS A 76 3.09 5.83 2.21
CA LYS A 76 1.84 5.58 1.46
C LYS A 76 0.59 5.62 2.35
N HIS A 77 0.68 5.07 3.56
CA HIS A 77 -0.40 5.14 4.52
C HIS A 77 -0.70 6.56 4.97
N ILE A 78 0.32 7.36 5.30
CA ILE A 78 0.17 8.77 5.69
C ILE A 78 -0.53 9.59 4.59
N TYR A 79 -0.21 9.34 3.31
CA TYR A 79 -0.86 10.00 2.16
C TYR A 79 -2.23 9.38 1.79
N GLY A 80 -2.71 8.37 2.52
CA GLY A 80 -4.03 7.76 2.30
C GLY A 80 -4.12 6.83 1.09
N VAL A 81 -2.98 6.40 0.55
CA VAL A 81 -2.90 5.55 -0.66
C VAL A 81 -2.47 4.11 -0.35
N GLY A 82 -2.35 3.74 0.92
CA GLY A 82 -1.92 2.40 1.32
C GLY A 82 -2.31 2.00 2.75
N LEU A 83 -2.15 0.71 3.02
CA LEU A 83 -2.21 0.15 4.37
C LEU A 83 -0.93 0.49 5.14
N PRO A 84 -0.99 0.55 6.49
CA PRO A 84 0.22 0.68 7.29
C PRO A 84 1.13 -0.54 7.09
N PRO A 85 2.45 -0.40 7.31
CA PRO A 85 3.36 -1.52 7.19
C PRO A 85 3.01 -2.64 8.18
N THR A 86 3.09 -3.87 7.71
CA THR A 86 3.01 -5.05 8.58
C THR A 86 4.36 -5.25 9.27
N ASP A 87 4.34 -5.73 10.52
CA ASP A 87 5.55 -6.05 11.26
C ASP A 87 6.41 -7.07 10.46
N PRO A 88 7.66 -6.73 10.11
CA PRO A 88 8.52 -7.59 9.29
C PRO A 88 8.70 -8.99 9.85
N ARG A 89 8.73 -9.12 11.19
CA ARG A 89 8.89 -10.40 11.89
C ARG A 89 7.75 -11.37 11.62
N LEU A 90 6.59 -10.83 11.24
CA LEU A 90 5.43 -11.63 10.85
C LEU A 90 5.48 -12.04 9.38
N THR A 91 6.41 -11.52 8.57
CA THR A 91 6.51 -11.77 7.12
C THR A 91 7.77 -12.52 6.71
N GLU A 92 8.56 -13.04 7.67
CA GLU A 92 9.82 -13.74 7.39
C GLU A 92 9.62 -15.15 6.79
N ASP A 93 8.55 -15.85 7.17
CA ASP A 93 8.26 -17.22 6.72
C ASP A 93 7.19 -17.21 5.60
N VAL A 94 7.60 -17.51 4.37
CA VAL A 94 6.71 -17.57 3.20
C VAL A 94 5.63 -18.64 3.36
N ASN A 95 5.95 -19.82 3.90
CA ASN A 95 4.97 -20.89 4.06
C ASN A 95 3.89 -20.50 5.08
N LEU A 96 4.30 -19.87 6.19
CA LEU A 96 3.37 -19.32 7.16
C LEU A 96 2.48 -18.24 6.54
N GLN A 97 3.04 -17.35 5.71
CA GLN A 97 2.24 -16.34 5.01
C GLN A 97 1.27 -16.94 4.01
N LEU A 98 1.66 -17.98 3.28
CA LEU A 98 0.78 -18.71 2.37
C LEU A 98 -0.36 -19.41 3.13
N MET A 99 -0.06 -20.04 4.26
CA MET A 99 -1.09 -20.64 5.12
C MET A 99 -2.08 -19.59 5.66
N ASN A 100 -1.56 -18.45 6.14
CA ASN A 100 -2.38 -17.33 6.58
C ASN A 100 -3.25 -16.78 5.43
N TYR A 101 -2.67 -16.63 4.24
CA TYR A 101 -3.39 -16.18 3.06
C TYR A 101 -4.52 -17.14 2.66
N VAL A 102 -4.28 -18.46 2.67
CA VAL A 102 -5.32 -19.46 2.39
C VAL A 102 -6.47 -19.33 3.39
N LYS A 103 -6.17 -19.25 4.69
CA LYS A 103 -7.19 -19.08 5.72
C LYS A 103 -8.00 -17.79 5.52
N GLN A 104 -7.32 -16.67 5.28
CA GLN A 104 -7.98 -15.38 5.03
C GLN A 104 -8.82 -15.43 3.75
N ALA A 105 -8.37 -16.14 2.71
CA ALA A 105 -9.13 -16.34 1.48
C ALA A 105 -10.42 -17.12 1.73
N GLU A 106 -10.37 -18.17 2.54
CA GLU A 106 -11.56 -18.93 2.92
C GLU A 106 -12.57 -18.07 3.68
N ASP A 107 -12.11 -17.25 4.63
CA ASP A 107 -12.96 -16.35 5.41
C ASP A 107 -13.52 -15.21 4.54
N GLY A 108 -12.71 -14.60 3.67
CA GLY A 108 -13.15 -13.63 2.68
C GLY A 108 -14.17 -14.20 1.67
N ILE A 109 -14.03 -15.46 1.26
CA ILE A 109 -15.02 -16.16 0.42
C ILE A 109 -16.35 -16.33 1.18
N LYS A 110 -16.31 -16.71 2.46
CA LYS A 110 -17.52 -16.82 3.29
C LYS A 110 -18.18 -15.44 3.42
N ALA A 111 -17.41 -14.41 3.74
CA ALA A 111 -17.88 -13.03 3.87
C ALA A 111 -18.54 -12.51 2.58
N ALA A 112 -17.91 -12.75 1.43
CA ALA A 112 -18.45 -12.37 0.13
C ALA A 112 -19.80 -13.05 -0.14
N LYS A 113 -19.95 -14.34 0.20
CA LYS A 113 -21.23 -15.06 0.08
C LYS A 113 -22.30 -14.46 0.98
N GLU A 114 -21.97 -14.06 2.21
CA GLU A 114 -22.92 -13.40 3.10
C GLU A 114 -23.33 -12.01 2.57
N ILE A 115 -22.39 -11.21 2.05
CA ILE A 115 -22.69 -9.95 1.37
C ILE A 115 -23.65 -10.18 0.19
N MET A 116 -23.41 -11.21 -0.64
CA MET A 116 -24.30 -11.55 -1.75
C MET A 116 -25.73 -11.87 -1.27
N LYS A 117 -25.87 -12.62 -0.17
CA LYS A 117 -27.19 -12.90 0.42
C LYS A 117 -27.84 -11.62 0.96
N LEU A 118 -27.09 -10.77 1.65
CA LEU A 118 -27.58 -9.50 2.18
C LEU A 118 -28.08 -8.59 1.05
N GLN A 119 -27.39 -8.56 -0.09
CA GLN A 119 -27.78 -7.75 -1.26
C GLN A 119 -29.14 -8.18 -1.83
N VAL A 120 -29.40 -9.49 -1.89
CA VAL A 120 -30.68 -10.02 -2.40
C VAL A 120 -31.81 -9.82 -1.39
N THR A 121 -31.51 -9.95 -0.10
CA THR A 121 -32.53 -9.97 0.97
C THR A 121 -32.83 -8.60 1.58
N THR A 122 -31.93 -7.62 1.43
CA THR A 122 -32.09 -6.28 1.98
C THR A 122 -32.43 -5.29 0.89
N ARG A 123 -33.68 -4.80 0.90
CA ARG A 123 -34.03 -3.65 0.06
C ARG A 123 -33.41 -2.38 0.63
N SER A 124 -33.09 -1.42 -0.25
CA SER A 124 -32.44 -0.14 0.12
C SER A 124 -33.16 0.63 1.24
N TRP A 125 -34.49 0.62 1.26
CA TRP A 125 -35.32 1.26 2.29
C TRP A 125 -35.37 0.50 3.64
N GLN A 126 -34.89 -0.74 3.68
CA GLN A 126 -34.78 -1.56 4.91
C GLN A 126 -33.38 -1.48 5.54
N MET A 127 -32.52 -0.60 5.04
CA MET A 127 -31.16 -0.43 5.53
C MET A 127 -31.16 0.33 6.86
N ASN A 128 -31.04 -0.40 7.96
CA ASN A 128 -30.88 0.14 9.31
C ASN A 128 -29.42 0.03 9.79
N ASP A 129 -29.10 0.61 10.94
CA ASP A 129 -27.72 0.63 11.44
C ASP A 129 -27.18 -0.76 11.78
N SER A 130 -28.06 -1.69 12.19
CA SER A 130 -27.67 -3.10 12.41
C SER A 130 -27.19 -3.75 11.12
N LYS A 131 -27.93 -3.62 10.03
CA LYS A 131 -27.56 -4.18 8.73
C LYS A 131 -26.32 -3.50 8.15
N LYS A 132 -26.19 -2.18 8.31
CA LYS A 132 -24.96 -1.46 7.91
C LYS A 132 -23.73 -2.01 8.64
N LYS A 133 -23.86 -2.32 9.93
CA LYS A 133 -22.79 -2.92 10.73
C LYS A 133 -22.43 -4.33 10.24
N GLU A 134 -23.44 -5.15 9.91
CA GLU A 134 -23.25 -6.49 9.34
C GLU A 134 -22.54 -6.44 7.98
N TYR A 135 -22.96 -5.54 7.08
CA TYR A 135 -22.25 -5.27 5.82
C TYR A 135 -20.81 -4.84 6.06
N ALA A 136 -20.57 -3.91 7.00
CA ALA A 136 -19.24 -3.43 7.30
C ALA A 136 -18.34 -4.52 7.88
N GLN A 137 -18.89 -5.44 8.69
CA GLN A 137 -18.15 -6.57 9.23
C GLN A 137 -17.67 -7.50 8.11
N HIS A 138 -18.56 -7.96 7.24
CA HIS A 138 -18.15 -8.82 6.13
C HIS A 138 -17.27 -8.10 5.11
N ALA A 139 -17.48 -6.79 4.89
CA ALA A 139 -16.60 -6.00 4.04
C ALA A 139 -15.19 -5.89 4.64
N THR A 140 -15.05 -5.85 5.97
CA THR A 140 -13.75 -5.91 6.66
C THR A 140 -13.04 -7.23 6.36
N GLU A 141 -13.74 -8.37 6.47
CA GLU A 141 -13.17 -9.69 6.16
C GLU A 141 -12.70 -9.79 4.69
N VAL A 142 -13.44 -9.17 3.75
CA VAL A 142 -12.99 -9.06 2.36
C VAL A 142 -11.80 -8.12 2.22
N TYR A 143 -11.76 -7.02 2.98
CA TYR A 143 -10.69 -6.05 2.96
C TYR A 143 -9.37 -6.59 3.54
N ASP A 144 -9.44 -7.48 4.54
CA ASP A 144 -8.29 -8.16 5.13
C ASP A 144 -7.47 -8.94 4.08
N MET A 145 -8.10 -9.36 2.97
CA MET A 145 -7.41 -9.97 1.83
C MET A 145 -6.35 -9.07 1.20
N ILE A 146 -6.52 -7.75 1.24
CA ILE A 146 -5.53 -6.80 0.74
C ILE A 146 -4.25 -6.91 1.57
N GLN A 147 -4.40 -6.92 2.89
CA GLN A 147 -3.26 -7.07 3.81
C GLN A 147 -2.62 -8.46 3.66
N ALA A 148 -3.41 -9.53 3.63
CA ALA A 148 -2.90 -10.89 3.47
C ALA A 148 -2.11 -11.06 2.16
N THR A 149 -2.59 -10.46 1.07
CA THR A 149 -1.87 -10.45 -0.21
C THR A 149 -0.56 -9.69 -0.10
N GLN A 150 -0.54 -8.53 0.55
CA GLN A 150 0.67 -7.74 0.76
C GLN A 150 1.72 -8.51 1.57
N CYS A 151 1.32 -9.22 2.62
CA CYS A 151 2.23 -10.04 3.43
C CYS A 151 2.88 -11.17 2.62
N VAL A 152 2.10 -11.89 1.80
CA VAL A 152 2.64 -12.93 0.92
C VAL A 152 3.62 -12.35 -0.10
N VAL A 153 3.24 -11.24 -0.74
CA VAL A 153 4.11 -10.57 -1.71
C VAL A 153 5.42 -10.11 -1.07
N GLN A 154 5.35 -9.55 0.14
CA GLN A 154 6.53 -9.09 0.87
C GLN A 154 7.43 -10.26 1.28
N ALA A 155 6.86 -11.36 1.76
CA ALA A 155 7.63 -12.56 2.10
C ALA A 155 8.31 -13.16 0.87
N LEU A 156 7.58 -13.27 -0.25
CA LEU A 156 8.11 -13.78 -1.52
C LEU A 156 9.23 -12.90 -2.09
N GLU A 157 9.10 -11.57 -2.01
CA GLU A 157 10.15 -10.64 -2.44
C GLU A 157 11.41 -10.76 -1.57
N GLY A 158 11.25 -11.10 -0.28
CA GLY A 158 12.37 -11.39 0.63
C GLY A 158 13.15 -12.65 0.25
N GLU A 159 12.46 -13.73 -0.16
CA GLU A 159 13.11 -14.96 -0.62
C GLU A 159 13.62 -14.86 -2.06
N HIS A 160 12.91 -14.11 -2.91
CA HIS A 160 13.19 -13.98 -4.34
C HIS A 160 13.15 -12.49 -4.77
N PRO A 161 14.23 -11.74 -4.56
CA PRO A 161 14.31 -10.33 -4.95
C PRO A 161 14.07 -10.12 -6.45
N GLY A 162 13.19 -9.18 -6.80
CA GLY A 162 12.82 -8.85 -8.18
C GLY A 162 11.59 -9.60 -8.70
N LEU A 163 11.09 -10.61 -7.99
CA LEU A 163 9.91 -11.39 -8.38
C LEU A 163 8.67 -10.50 -8.52
N LEU A 164 8.48 -9.54 -7.61
CA LEU A 164 7.30 -8.68 -7.63
C LEU A 164 7.20 -7.83 -8.90
N GLU A 165 8.31 -7.34 -9.43
CA GLU A 165 8.31 -6.55 -10.67
C GLU A 165 7.89 -7.41 -11.87
N GLU A 166 8.36 -8.65 -11.92
CA GLU A 166 7.93 -9.60 -12.94
C GLU A 166 6.43 -9.92 -12.82
N VAL A 167 5.96 -10.21 -11.60
CA VAL A 167 4.55 -10.51 -11.31
C VAL A 167 3.65 -9.34 -11.71
N LYS A 168 4.04 -8.09 -11.41
CA LYS A 168 3.29 -6.89 -11.83
C LYS A 168 3.19 -6.77 -13.33
N GLY A 169 4.30 -6.98 -14.06
CA GLY A 169 4.32 -6.93 -15.51
C GLY A 169 3.44 -8.01 -16.14
N ASN A 170 3.46 -9.23 -15.58
CA ASN A 170 2.62 -10.34 -16.01
C ASN A 170 1.13 -10.07 -15.73
N TRP A 171 0.81 -9.58 -14.53
CA TRP A 171 -0.55 -9.24 -14.13
C TRP A 171 -1.12 -8.13 -15.01
N LEU A 172 -0.37 -7.07 -15.30
CA LEU A 172 -0.84 -5.95 -16.13
C LEU A 172 -1.21 -6.43 -17.54
N ARG A 173 -0.35 -7.25 -18.16
CA ARG A 173 -0.62 -7.85 -19.48
C ARG A 173 -1.90 -8.68 -19.47
N LYS A 174 -2.09 -9.50 -18.44
CA LYS A 174 -3.30 -10.30 -18.25
C LYS A 174 -4.53 -9.41 -18.05
N ALA A 175 -4.47 -8.41 -17.18
CA ALA A 175 -5.58 -7.53 -16.86
C ALA A 175 -6.03 -6.69 -18.07
N ILE A 176 -5.09 -6.31 -18.94
CA ILE A 176 -5.36 -5.70 -20.25
C ILE A 176 -6.14 -6.68 -21.14
N SER A 177 -5.65 -7.91 -21.29
CA SER A 177 -6.30 -8.97 -22.09
C SER A 177 -7.71 -9.29 -21.61
N ASP A 178 -7.88 -9.40 -20.30
CA ASP A 178 -9.15 -9.78 -19.66
C ASP A 178 -10.13 -8.60 -19.54
N ASN A 179 -9.77 -7.41 -20.05
CA ASN A 179 -10.55 -6.18 -19.96
C ASN A 179 -10.93 -5.75 -18.53
N VAL A 180 -10.10 -6.08 -17.54
CA VAL A 180 -10.31 -5.73 -16.13
C VAL A 180 -9.87 -4.30 -15.82
N VAL A 181 -8.89 -3.77 -16.58
CA VAL A 181 -8.40 -2.39 -16.44
C VAL A 181 -8.94 -1.47 -17.53
N VAL A 182 -8.99 -0.17 -17.26
CA VAL A 182 -9.32 0.84 -18.27
C VAL A 182 -8.09 1.09 -19.16
N HIS A 183 -8.18 0.68 -20.42
CA HIS A 183 -7.04 0.60 -21.36
C HIS A 183 -6.50 1.93 -21.89
N SER A 184 -7.14 3.05 -21.58
CA SER A 184 -6.66 4.37 -22.02
C SER A 184 -7.23 5.50 -21.17
N VAL A 185 -6.50 6.61 -21.15
CA VAL A 185 -6.93 7.86 -20.50
C VAL A 185 -8.23 8.37 -21.13
N ASP A 186 -8.37 8.32 -22.46
CA ASP A 186 -9.59 8.76 -23.14
C ASP A 186 -10.83 7.96 -22.71
N LYS A 187 -10.68 6.63 -22.57
CA LYS A 187 -11.77 5.77 -22.09
C LYS A 187 -12.10 6.07 -20.64
N LEU A 188 -11.09 6.33 -19.80
CA LEU A 188 -11.28 6.75 -18.41
C LEU A 188 -12.04 8.07 -18.31
N LEU A 189 -11.63 9.08 -19.07
CA LEU A 189 -12.28 10.41 -19.11
C LEU A 189 -13.71 10.36 -19.64
N LYS A 190 -14.02 9.42 -20.52
CA LYS A 190 -15.39 9.17 -20.98
C LYS A 190 -16.24 8.54 -19.88
N LEU A 191 -15.71 7.53 -19.18
CA LEU A 191 -16.42 6.87 -18.07
C LEU A 191 -16.67 7.82 -16.91
N SER A 192 -15.70 8.68 -16.56
CA SER A 192 -15.80 9.63 -15.45
C SER A 192 -16.81 10.76 -15.67
N LYS A 193 -17.28 10.98 -16.91
CA LYS A 193 -18.36 11.94 -17.22
C LYS A 193 -19.75 11.35 -17.05
N VAL A 194 -19.86 10.02 -16.94
CA VAL A 194 -21.13 9.28 -16.90
C VAL A 194 -21.46 8.80 -15.48
N MET A 195 -20.49 8.77 -14.58
CA MET A 195 -20.66 8.54 -13.14
C MET A 195 -20.93 9.85 -12.40
#